data_AF-A0A4Q2XN82-F1
#
_entry.id   AF-A0A4Q2XN82-F1
#
_cell.length_a   1.000
_cell.length_b   1.000
_cell.length_c   1.000
_cell.angle_alpha   90.00
_cell.angle_beta   90.00
_cell.angle_gamma   90.00
#
_symmetry.space_group_name_H-M   'P 1'
#
loop_
_entity.id
_entity.type
_entity.pdbx_description
1 polymer ?
#
loop_
_entity_poly.entity_id
_entity_poly.type
_entity_poly.pdbx_seq_one_letter_code
_entity_poly.pdbx_strand_id
1 'polypeptide(L)'
;MNAANFLKMAHGDLAGLRQLAFDFFNDTRRQMTGWRALMESGNFAQLREDLHRCKGGASLFGLERLVALLSSVEGPAALENRGFDISNFETELSAAENAVLSMTD
;
A
#
# COMPACT_ATOMS: atom_id res chain seq x y z
N MET A 1 9.00 -5.78 4.73
CA MET A 1 9.61 -4.45 4.50
C MET A 1 11.11 -4.64 4.43
N ASN A 2 11.78 -4.03 3.46
CA ASN A 2 13.23 -4.08 3.37
C ASN A 2 13.84 -2.80 3.99
N ALA A 3 14.20 -2.87 5.27
CA ALA A 3 14.70 -1.73 6.03
C ALA A 3 15.97 -1.10 5.41
N ALA A 4 16.85 -1.92 4.84
CA ALA A 4 18.07 -1.43 4.18
C ALA A 4 17.76 -0.60 2.93
N ASN A 5 16.72 -0.98 2.17
CA ASN A 5 16.27 -0.18 1.03
C ASN A 5 15.61 1.12 1.49
N PHE A 6 14.79 1.08 2.54
CA PHE A 6 14.17 2.27 3.12
C PHE A 6 15.21 3.31 3.57
N LEU A 7 16.24 2.88 4.30
CA LEU A 7 17.32 3.77 4.75
C LEU A 7 18.12 4.36 3.59
N LYS A 8 18.35 3.60 2.51
CA LYS A 8 19.02 4.12 1.29
C LYS A 8 18.19 5.23 0.62
N MET A 9 16.86 5.11 0.64
CA MET A 9 15.95 6.11 0.05
C MET A 9 15.85 7.39 0.90
N ALA A 10 16.22 7.33 2.19
CA ALA A 10 16.18 8.49 3.05
C ALA A 10 17.20 9.56 2.66
N HIS A 11 18.28 9.21 1.95
CA HIS A 11 19.34 10.14 1.52
C HIS A 11 19.86 11.07 2.63
N GLY A 12 19.84 10.61 3.89
CA GLY A 12 20.25 11.38 5.06
C GLY A 12 19.12 12.09 5.83
N ASP A 13 17.87 12.03 5.35
CA ASP A 13 16.68 12.56 6.03
C ASP A 13 15.67 11.43 6.33
N LEU A 14 16.00 10.62 7.34
CA LEU A 14 15.12 9.54 7.78
C LEU A 14 13.80 10.06 8.35
N ALA A 15 13.84 11.19 9.07
CA ALA A 15 12.65 11.81 9.65
C ALA A 15 11.66 12.27 8.57
N GLY A 16 12.14 12.94 7.52
CA GLY A 16 11.32 13.36 6.39
C GLY A 16 10.74 12.17 5.61
N LEU A 17 11.54 11.13 5.35
CA LEU A 17 11.05 9.92 4.69
C LEU A 17 9.97 9.21 5.52
N ARG A 18 10.14 9.15 6.85
CA ARG A 18 9.13 8.62 7.77
C ARG A 18 7.84 9.42 7.71
N GLN A 19 7.91 10.75 7.70
CA GLN A 19 6.73 11.60 7.58
C GLN A 19 5.96 11.32 6.27
N LEU A 20 6.67 11.24 5.14
CA LEU A 20 6.06 10.91 3.85
C LEU A 20 5.41 9.51 3.86
N ALA A 21 6.04 8.54 4.53
CA ALA A 21 5.46 7.21 4.70
C ALA A 21 4.17 7.25 5.56
N PHE A 22 4.12 8.06 6.62
CA PHE A 22 2.88 8.26 7.40
C PHE A 22 1.76 8.86 6.58
N ASP A 23 2.06 9.86 5.77
CA ASP A 23 1.07 10.48 4.89
C ASP A 23 0.51 9.44 3.91
N PHE A 24 1.38 8.59 3.35
CA PHE A 24 0.97 7.46 2.51
C PHE A 24 0.06 6.46 3.26
N PHE A 25 0.38 6.07 4.50
CA PHE A 25 -0.46 5.14 5.27
C PHE A 25 -1.84 5.74 5.55
N ASN A 26 -1.89 7.01 5.94
CA ASN A 26 -3.15 7.71 6.22
C ASN A 26 -4.02 7.87 4.97
N ASP A 27 -3.41 8.28 3.86
CA ASP A 27 -4.12 8.43 2.59
C ASP A 27 -4.61 7.09 2.05
N THR A 28 -3.83 6.02 2.23
CA THR A 28 -4.24 4.66 1.84
C THR A 28 -5.46 4.20 2.64
N ARG A 29 -5.48 4.40 3.97
CA ARG A 29 -6.66 4.08 4.80
C ARG A 29 -7.91 4.85 4.39
N ARG A 30 -7.76 6.12 4.02
CA ARG A 30 -8.89 6.92 3.49
C ARG A 30 -9.40 6.33 2.18
N GLN A 31 -8.51 6.00 1.26
CA GLN A 31 -8.86 5.39 -0.04
C GLN A 31 -9.54 4.03 0.11
N MET A 32 -9.13 3.21 1.08
CA MET A 32 -9.74 1.90 1.35
C MET A 32 -11.25 1.98 1.60
N THR A 33 -11.76 3.07 2.15
CA THR A 33 -13.22 3.28 2.30
C THR A 33 -13.91 3.35 0.94
N GLY A 34 -13.30 4.07 -0.02
CA GLY A 34 -13.78 4.14 -1.39
C GLY A 34 -13.65 2.79 -2.11
N TRP A 35 -12.58 2.03 -1.86
CA TRP A 35 -12.38 0.71 -2.46
C TRP A 35 -13.48 -0.28 -2.09
N ARG A 36 -13.99 -0.23 -0.84
CA ARG A 36 -15.14 -1.06 -0.44
C ARG A 36 -16.38 -0.76 -1.29
N ALA A 37 -16.70 0.52 -1.47
CA ALA A 37 -17.83 0.93 -2.31
C ALA A 37 -17.63 0.52 -3.79
N LEU A 38 -16.40 0.58 -4.31
CA LEU A 38 -16.09 0.14 -5.67
C LEU A 38 -16.24 -1.38 -5.84
N MET A 39 -15.84 -2.17 -4.83
CA MET A 39 -16.07 -3.62 -4.82
C MET A 39 -17.57 -3.96 -4.78
N GLU A 40 -18.34 -3.30 -3.91
CA GLU A 40 -19.79 -3.53 -3.76
C GLU A 40 -20.59 -3.14 -5.00
N SER A 41 -20.17 -2.07 -5.69
CA SER A 41 -20.80 -1.62 -6.94
C SER A 41 -20.32 -2.39 -8.18
N GLY A 42 -19.34 -3.29 -8.05
CA GLY A 42 -18.74 -4.02 -9.17
C GLY A 42 -17.91 -3.14 -10.11
N ASN A 43 -17.54 -1.92 -9.69
CA ASN A 43 -16.69 -1.02 -10.48
C ASN A 43 -15.20 -1.39 -10.34
N PHE A 44 -14.85 -2.57 -10.85
CA PHE A 44 -13.50 -3.12 -10.78
C PHE A 44 -12.49 -2.36 -11.64
N ALA A 45 -12.95 -1.63 -12.66
CA ALA A 45 -12.09 -0.80 -13.49
C ALA A 45 -11.45 0.34 -12.67
N GLN A 46 -12.28 1.11 -11.95
CA GLN A 46 -11.78 2.18 -11.08
C GLN A 46 -10.98 1.62 -9.91
N LEU A 47 -11.43 0.52 -9.30
CA LEU A 47 -10.71 -0.11 -8.20
C LEU A 47 -9.30 -0.51 -8.62
N ARG A 48 -9.13 -1.08 -9.81
CA ARG A 48 -7.81 -1.46 -10.32
C ARG A 48 -6.89 -0.25 -10.50
N GLU A 49 -7.40 0.88 -10.99
CA GLU A 49 -6.61 2.10 -11.10
C GLU A 49 -6.14 2.60 -9.73
N ASP A 50 -7.03 2.59 -8.74
CA ASP A 50 -6.69 3.04 -7.38
C ASP A 50 -5.64 2.11 -6.74
N LEU A 51 -5.81 0.79 -6.87
CA LEU A 51 -4.85 -0.20 -6.38
C LEU A 51 -3.49 -0.09 -7.08
N HIS A 52 -3.47 0.22 -8.39
CA HIS A 52 -2.24 0.45 -9.13
C HIS A 52 -1.49 1.70 -8.65
N ARG A 53 -2.20 2.81 -8.37
CA ARG A 53 -1.61 4.02 -7.77
C ARG A 53 -1.06 3.73 -6.37
N CYS A 54 -1.81 3.00 -5.55
CA CYS A 54 -1.35 2.56 -4.23
C CYS A 54 -0.07 1.71 -4.33
N LYS A 55 0.03 0.81 -5.33
CA LYS A 55 1.24 0.01 -5.58
C LYS A 55 2.45 0.89 -5.89
N GLY A 56 2.25 1.94 -6.68
CA GLY A 56 3.27 2.95 -6.95
C GLY A 56 3.80 3.56 -5.66
N GLY A 57 2.92 4.04 -4.78
CA GLY A 57 3.28 4.57 -3.47
C GLY A 57 4.00 3.55 -2.58
N ALA A 58 3.48 2.33 -2.47
CA ALA A 58 4.12 1.26 -1.70
C ALA A 58 5.53 0.93 -2.21
N SER A 59 5.76 1.03 -3.52
CA SER A 59 7.08 0.81 -4.14
C SER A 59 8.08 1.90 -3.76
N LEU A 60 7.64 3.16 -3.67
CA LEU A 60 8.50 4.29 -3.24
C LEU A 60 9.04 4.12 -1.83
N PHE A 61 8.35 3.38 -0.97
CA PHE A 61 8.77 3.13 0.41
C PHE A 61 9.30 1.70 0.62
N GLY A 62 9.54 0.92 -0.43
CA GLY A 62 10.10 -0.43 -0.31
C GLY A 62 9.22 -1.40 0.49
N LEU A 63 7.89 -1.21 0.42
CA LEU A 63 6.89 -2.01 1.14
C LEU A 63 6.57 -3.28 0.34
N GLU A 64 7.58 -4.13 0.15
CA GLU A 64 7.55 -5.28 -0.76
C GLU A 64 6.34 -6.22 -0.56
N ARG A 65 5.88 -6.43 0.68
CA ARG A 65 4.69 -7.25 0.95
C ARG A 65 3.40 -6.63 0.41
N LEU A 66 3.23 -5.31 0.58
CA LEU A 66 2.10 -4.58 0.01
C LEU A 66 2.17 -4.59 -1.52
N VAL A 67 3.36 -4.37 -2.09
CA VAL A 67 3.57 -4.45 -3.55
C VAL A 67 3.19 -5.82 -4.08
N ALA A 68 3.56 -6.90 -3.41
CA ALA A 68 3.21 -8.27 -3.81
C ALA A 68 1.68 -8.51 -3.76
N LEU A 69 1.01 -8.06 -2.70
CA LEU A 69 -0.45 -8.16 -2.59
C LEU A 69 -1.15 -7.42 -3.72
N LEU A 70 -0.76 -6.17 -3.97
CA LEU A 70 -1.36 -5.34 -5.02
C LEU A 70 -1.07 -5.89 -6.42
N SER A 71 0.13 -6.43 -6.64
CA SER A 71 0.50 -7.08 -7.91
C SER A 71 -0.36 -8.32 -8.20
N SER A 72 -0.83 -9.02 -7.16
CA SER A 72 -1.64 -10.24 -7.33
C SER A 72 -3.02 -10.00 -7.95
N VAL A 73 -3.50 -8.75 -7.93
CA VAL A 73 -4.82 -8.33 -8.41
C VAL A 73 -4.78 -7.33 -9.58
N GLU A 74 -3.62 -7.11 -10.20
CA GLU A 74 -3.50 -6.15 -11.32
C GLU A 74 -4.22 -6.59 -12.60
N GLY A 75 -4.41 -7.90 -12.79
CA GLY A 75 -5.15 -8.42 -13.94
C GLY A 75 -6.65 -8.12 -13.83
N PRO A 76 -7.36 -7.75 -14.92
CA PRO A 76 -8.81 -7.59 -14.90
C PRO A 76 -9.53 -8.82 -14.33
N ALA A 77 -9.24 -9.99 -14.88
CA ALA A 77 -9.80 -11.26 -14.42
C ALA A 77 -9.34 -11.67 -13.02
N ALA A 78 -8.22 -11.13 -12.52
CA ALA A 78 -7.75 -11.43 -11.17
C ALA A 78 -8.66 -10.79 -10.13
N LEU A 79 -8.92 -9.50 -10.29
CA LEU A 79 -9.72 -8.71 -9.35
C LEU A 79 -11.21 -9.05 -9.43
N GLU A 80 -11.74 -9.24 -10.64
CA GLU A 80 -13.16 -9.56 -10.84
C GLU A 80 -13.54 -10.94 -10.31
N ASN A 81 -12.68 -11.95 -10.48
CA ASN A 81 -12.99 -13.33 -10.06
C ASN A 81 -12.61 -13.63 -8.60
N ARG A 82 -11.52 -13.04 -8.09
CA ARG A 82 -11.01 -13.34 -6.74
C ARG A 82 -11.35 -12.25 -5.72
N GLY A 83 -11.79 -11.08 -6.18
CA GLY A 83 -11.95 -9.90 -5.34
C GLY A 83 -10.62 -9.36 -4.84
N PHE A 84 -10.71 -8.39 -3.94
CA PHE A 84 -9.57 -7.86 -3.21
C PHE A 84 -9.78 -8.08 -1.71
N ASP A 85 -8.87 -8.82 -1.08
CA ASP A 85 -8.92 -9.06 0.36
C ASP A 85 -8.43 -7.81 1.11
N ILE A 86 -9.36 -6.88 1.30
CA ILE A 86 -9.09 -5.61 1.95
C ILE A 86 -8.69 -5.77 3.42
N SER A 87 -9.17 -6.81 4.10
CA SER A 87 -8.86 -7.08 5.51
C SER A 87 -7.41 -7.55 5.68
N ASN A 88 -6.96 -8.46 4.80
CA ASN A 88 -5.56 -8.86 4.76
C ASN A 88 -4.66 -7.68 4.35
N PHE A 89 -5.09 -6.87 3.39
CA PHE A 89 -4.36 -5.65 3.01
C PHE A 89 -4.21 -4.67 4.18
N GLU A 90 -5.28 -4.44 4.96
CA GLU A 90 -5.25 -3.59 6.16
C GLU A 90 -4.26 -4.08 7.22
N THR A 91 -4.21 -5.40 7.40
CA THR A 91 -3.27 -6.05 8.33
C THR A 91 -1.82 -5.80 7.90
N GLU A 92 -1.52 -5.98 6.62
CA GLU A 92 -0.19 -5.73 6.07
C GLU A 92 0.18 -4.24 6.08
N LEU A 93 -0.79 -3.36 5.85
CA LEU A 93 -0.60 -1.90 5.90
C LEU A 93 -0.19 -1.48 7.31
N SER A 94 -0.88 -2.00 8.33
CA SER A 94 -0.58 -1.72 9.73
C SER A 94 0.77 -2.32 10.16
N ALA A 95 1.10 -3.52 9.68
CA ALA A 95 2.42 -4.13 9.93
C ALA A 95 3.56 -3.29 9.30
N ALA A 96 3.36 -2.78 8.09
CA ALA A 96 4.32 -1.90 7.42
C ALA A 96 4.51 -0.58 8.18
N GLU A 97 3.42 0.05 8.63
CA GLU A 97 3.49 1.27 9.43
C GLU A 97 4.24 1.06 10.75
N ASN A 98 3.95 -0.02 11.48
CA ASN A 98 4.66 -0.37 12.71
C ASN A 98 6.16 -0.61 12.46
N ALA A 99 6.51 -1.21 11.32
CA ALA A 99 7.90 -1.42 10.94
C ALA A 99 8.62 -0.09 10.67
N VAL A 100 7.96 0.88 10.02
CA VAL A 100 8.51 2.24 9.80
C VAL A 100 8.63 3.01 11.12
N LEU A 101 7.63 2.91 12.00
CA LEU A 101 7.61 3.56 13.32
C LEU A 101 8.77 3.11 14.22
N SER A 102 9.11 1.82 14.15
CA SER A 102 10.16 1.22 14.98
C SER A 102 11.58 1.44 14.45
N MET A 103 11.74 2.11 13.30
CA MET A 103 13.07 2.49 12.79
C MET A 103 13.65 3.61 13.65
N THR A 104 14.75 3.32 14.34
CA THR A 104 15.58 4.31 15.03
C THR A 104 16.69 4.79 14.11
N ASP A 105 17.14 6.03 14.31
CA ASP A 105 18.37 6.57 13.69
C ASP A 105 19.63 5.77 14.10
#